data_AF-A0A7J4RSI5-F1
#
_entry.id   AF-A0A7J4RSI5-F1
#
_cell.length_a   1.000
_cell.length_b   1.000
_cell.length_c   1.000
_cell.angle_alpha   90.00
_cell.angle_beta   90.00
_cell.angle_gamma   90.00
#
_symmetry.space_group_name_H-M   'P 1'
#
loop_
_entity.id
_entity.type
_entity.pdbx_description
1 polymer ?
#
loop_
_entity_poly.entity_id
_entity_poly.type
_entity_poly.pdbx_seq_one_letter_code
_entity_poly.pdbx_strand_id
1 'polypeptide(L)'
;MTILVDCAGDDEIASDLTKYVISLGHEAKQDNSYVLINEKDVKNILKLFIKHSGKSDYDVLQADSETVVLAKVLPIREFGLATCEICGYAASDEELFAHRRAHGIQLF
;
A
#
# COMPACT_ATOMS: atom_id res chain seq x y z
N MET A 1 -18.54 -10.37 -3.80
CA MET A 1 -18.16 -9.03 -3.32
C MET A 1 -16.86 -8.73 -4.01
N THR A 2 -16.81 -7.66 -4.78
CA THR A 2 -15.64 -7.38 -5.62
C THR A 2 -14.75 -6.38 -4.90
N ILE A 3 -13.48 -6.73 -4.72
CA ILE A 3 -12.46 -5.85 -4.16
C ILE A 3 -11.51 -5.47 -5.29
N LEU A 4 -11.19 -4.18 -5.36
CA LEU A 4 -10.14 -3.65 -6.22
C LEU A 4 -8.81 -3.77 -5.49
N VAL A 5 -7.83 -4.43 -6.11
CA VAL A 5 -6.44 -4.45 -5.66
C VAL A 5 -5.63 -3.55 -6.58
N ASP A 6 -5.16 -2.43 -6.06
CA ASP A 6 -4.21 -1.53 -6.72
C ASP A 6 -2.78 -2.03 -6.44
N CYS A 7 -2.04 -2.42 -7.49
CA CYS A 7 -0.65 -2.89 -7.37
C CYS A 7 0.37 -1.74 -7.46
N ALA A 8 -0.05 -0.50 -7.18
CA ALA A 8 0.79 0.69 -7.11
C ALA A 8 1.62 0.95 -8.38
N GLY A 9 1.03 0.68 -9.56
CA GLY A 9 1.71 0.83 -10.85
C GLY A 9 2.57 -0.36 -11.28
N ASP A 10 2.59 -1.45 -10.52
CA ASP A 10 3.36 -2.65 -10.84
C ASP A 10 2.53 -3.68 -11.62
N ASP A 11 2.63 -3.64 -12.95
CA ASP A 11 1.88 -4.51 -13.86
C ASP A 11 2.31 -5.99 -13.77
N GLU A 12 3.57 -6.26 -13.40
CA GLU A 12 4.09 -7.62 -13.23
C GLU A 12 3.46 -8.26 -11.99
N ILE A 13 3.38 -7.52 -10.89
CA ILE A 13 2.68 -7.95 -9.67
C ILE A 13 1.20 -8.19 -9.94
N ALA A 14 0.54 -7.28 -10.66
CA ALA A 14 -0.87 -7.44 -11.01
C ALA A 14 -1.08 -8.74 -11.83
N SER A 15 -0.17 -9.06 -12.75
CA SER A 15 -0.22 -10.29 -13.54
C SER A 15 0.01 -11.55 -12.69
N ASP A 16 1.03 -11.53 -11.84
CA ASP A 16 1.35 -12.63 -10.93
C ASP A 16 0.22 -12.91 -9.94
N LEU A 17 -0.34 -11.84 -9.36
CA LEU A 17 -1.47 -11.92 -8.45
C LEU A 17 -2.69 -12.51 -9.15
N THR A 18 -3.00 -12.05 -10.37
CA THR A 18 -4.14 -12.56 -11.15
C THR A 18 -4.01 -14.06 -11.39
N LYS A 19 -2.82 -14.52 -11.83
CA LYS A 19 -2.54 -15.96 -12.02
C LYS A 19 -2.68 -16.74 -10.71
N TYR A 20 -2.16 -16.19 -9.62
CA TYR A 20 -2.24 -16.81 -8.30
C TYR A 20 -3.68 -17.00 -7.84
N VAL A 21 -4.51 -15.95 -7.91
CA VAL A 21 -5.92 -15.99 -7.51
C VAL A 21 -6.72 -16.99 -8.36
N ILE A 22 -6.49 -17.01 -9.68
CA ILE A 22 -7.10 -17.98 -10.58
C ILE A 22 -6.67 -19.42 -10.25
N SER A 23 -5.39 -19.63 -9.91
CA SER A 23 -4.88 -20.96 -9.53
C SER A 23 -5.46 -21.50 -8.23
N LEU A 24 -5.95 -20.61 -7.35
CA LEU A 24 -6.71 -20.97 -6.15
C LEU A 24 -8.19 -21.26 -6.45
N GLY A 25 -8.64 -21.05 -7.69
CA GLY A 25 -10.03 -21.30 -8.12
C GLY A 25 -10.97 -20.10 -7.93
N HIS A 26 -10.45 -18.90 -7.66
CA HIS A 26 -11.26 -17.68 -7.53
C HIS A 26 -11.30 -16.87 -8.84
N GLU A 27 -12.33 -16.04 -8.98
CA GLU A 27 -12.48 -15.12 -10.11
C GLU A 27 -11.62 -13.86 -9.88
N ALA A 28 -10.70 -13.60 -10.82
CA ALA A 28 -9.91 -12.38 -10.86
C ALA A 28 -9.78 -11.84 -12.28
N LYS A 29 -9.75 -10.51 -12.41
CA LYS A 29 -9.54 -9.82 -13.68
C LYS A 29 -8.51 -8.70 -13.51
N GLN A 30 -7.48 -8.72 -14.34
CA GLN A 30 -6.50 -7.66 -14.42
C GLN A 30 -6.97 -6.52 -15.35
N ASP A 31 -6.70 -5.28 -14.97
CA ASP A 31 -6.74 -4.09 -15.81
C ASP A 31 -5.50 -3.22 -15.50
N ASN A 32 -4.47 -3.29 -16.34
CA ASN A 32 -3.14 -2.72 -16.07
C ASN A 32 -2.59 -3.18 -14.69
N SER A 33 -2.25 -2.24 -13.82
CA SER A 33 -1.76 -2.49 -12.45
C SER A 33 -2.88 -2.72 -11.43
N TYR A 34 -4.13 -2.85 -11.87
CA TYR A 34 -5.28 -3.14 -11.02
C TYR A 34 -5.75 -4.59 -11.19
N VAL A 35 -6.20 -5.20 -10.11
CA VAL A 35 -6.79 -6.55 -10.10
C VAL A 35 -8.12 -6.52 -9.37
N LEU A 36 -9.20 -6.84 -10.07
CA LEU A 36 -10.52 -7.04 -9.46
C LEU A 36 -10.63 -8.49 -9.00
N ILE A 37 -10.90 -8.71 -7.70
CA ILE A 37 -11.06 -10.04 -7.11
C ILE A 37 -12.46 -10.17 -6.52
N ASN A 38 -13.21 -11.19 -6.93
CA ASN A 38 -14.55 -11.45 -6.41
C ASN A 38 -14.52 -12.46 -5.26
N GLU A 39 -14.02 -12.05 -4.10
CA GLU A 39 -13.90 -12.89 -2.91
C GLU A 39 -14.05 -12.06 -1.63
N LYS A 40 -14.48 -12.68 -0.52
CA LYS A 40 -14.66 -11.97 0.76
C LYS A 40 -13.36 -11.75 1.52
N ASP A 41 -12.41 -12.69 1.43
CA ASP A 41 -11.17 -12.69 2.24
C ASP A 41 -9.93 -12.34 1.40
N VAL A 42 -10.02 -11.25 0.63
CA VAL A 42 -8.94 -10.80 -0.25
C VAL A 42 -7.67 -10.48 0.52
N LYS A 43 -7.75 -9.94 1.73
CA LYS A 43 -6.57 -9.65 2.56
C LYS A 43 -5.74 -10.90 2.86
N ASN A 44 -6.39 -12.01 3.18
CA ASN A 44 -5.69 -13.26 3.45
C ASN A 44 -5.08 -13.84 2.18
N ILE A 45 -5.78 -13.76 1.04
CA ILE A 45 -5.24 -14.14 -0.27
C ILE A 45 -3.96 -13.36 -0.60
N LEU A 46 -3.97 -12.05 -0.40
CA LEU A 46 -2.81 -11.19 -0.65
C LEU A 46 -1.64 -11.51 0.28
N LYS A 47 -1.89 -11.78 1.57
CA LYS A 47 -0.85 -12.22 2.51
C LYS A 47 -0.22 -13.55 2.10
N LEU A 48 -1.03 -14.51 1.65
CA LEU A 48 -0.53 -15.79 1.15
C LEU A 48 0.25 -15.63 -0.16
N PHE A 49 -0.23 -14.75 -1.06
CA PHE A 49 0.47 -14.41 -2.30
C PHE A 49 1.87 -13.85 -2.02
N ILE A 50 2.01 -12.88 -1.12
CA ILE A 50 3.31 -12.31 -0.72
C ILE A 50 4.24 -13.42 -0.21
N LYS A 51 3.72 -14.30 0.66
CA LYS A 51 4.49 -15.42 1.22
C LYS A 51 4.95 -16.41 0.15
N HIS A 52 4.09 -16.76 -0.81
CA HIS A 52 4.40 -17.74 -1.86
C HIS A 52 5.28 -17.17 -2.97
N SER A 53 5.15 -15.88 -3.28
CA SER A 53 5.92 -15.22 -4.34
C SER A 53 7.32 -14.78 -3.89
N GLY A 54 7.63 -14.86 -2.59
CA GLY A 54 8.92 -14.41 -2.04
C GLY A 54 9.08 -12.89 -1.99
N LYS A 55 7.99 -12.14 -2.19
CA LYS A 55 7.98 -10.68 -2.31
C LYS A 55 7.82 -9.99 -0.95
N SER A 56 8.73 -10.32 -0.03
CA SER A 56 8.66 -9.90 1.38
C SER A 56 8.76 -8.39 1.62
N ASP A 57 9.12 -7.63 0.59
CA ASP A 57 9.18 -6.16 0.59
C ASP A 57 7.83 -5.49 0.24
N TYR A 58 6.80 -6.28 -0.13
CA TYR A 58 5.44 -5.79 -0.32
C TYR A 58 4.61 -5.91 0.95
N ASP A 59 3.67 -4.98 1.10
CA ASP A 59 2.66 -4.98 2.15
C ASP A 59 1.26 -4.77 1.58
N VAL A 60 0.25 -5.11 2.38
CA VAL A 60 -1.17 -4.99 2.06
C VAL A 60 -1.78 -3.85 2.86
N LEU A 61 -2.05 -2.73 2.20
CA LEU A 61 -2.61 -1.53 2.82
C LEU A 61 -4.11 -1.41 2.48
N GLN A 62 -4.94 -1.11 3.46
CA GLN A 62 -6.35 -0.78 3.19
C GLN A 62 -6.45 0.69 2.78
N ALA A 63 -6.95 0.98 1.59
CA ALA A 63 -7.23 2.36 1.16
C ALA A 63 -8.64 2.79 1.60
N ASP A 64 -9.66 2.00 1.28
CA ASP A 64 -11.06 2.24 1.65
C ASP A 64 -11.80 0.91 1.85
N SER A 65 -13.13 0.87 1.89
CA SER A 65 -13.89 -0.38 2.11
C SER A 65 -13.83 -1.39 0.96
N GLU A 66 -13.54 -0.95 -0.26
CA GLU A 66 -13.56 -1.74 -1.50
C GLU A 66 -12.20 -1.81 -2.20
N THR A 67 -11.23 -1.00 -1.76
CA THR A 67 -9.90 -0.88 -2.36
C THR A 67 -8.81 -1.27 -1.37
N VAL A 68 -7.94 -2.18 -1.82
CA VAL A 68 -6.71 -2.58 -1.14
C VAL A 68 -5.53 -2.24 -2.04
N VAL A 69 -4.44 -1.78 -1.44
CA VAL A 69 -3.19 -1.49 -2.14
C VAL A 69 -2.17 -2.56 -1.80
N LEU A 70 -1.54 -3.14 -2.82
CA LEU A 70 -0.40 -4.05 -2.71
C LEU A 70 0.84 -3.31 -3.20
N ALA A 71 1.69 -2.87 -2.29
CA ALA A 71 2.82 -2.00 -2.63
C ALA A 71 4.06 -2.30 -1.79
N LYS A 72 5.22 -1.91 -2.33
CA LYS A 72 6.45 -1.83 -1.54
C LYS A 72 6.39 -0.62 -0.64
N VAL A 73 6.46 -0.83 0.68
CA VAL A 73 6.43 0.26 1.65
C VAL A 73 7.86 0.71 1.89
N LEU A 74 8.18 1.92 1.43
CA LEU A 74 9.48 2.55 1.68
C LEU A 74 9.37 3.57 2.81
N PRO A 75 10.24 3.52 3.82
CA PRO A 75 10.28 4.54 4.86
C PRO A 75 10.60 5.90 4.25
N ILE A 76 9.71 6.89 4.43
CA ILE A 76 9.93 8.26 3.92
C ILE A 76 11.23 8.89 4.45
N ARG A 77 11.74 8.42 5.60
CA ARG A 77 13.02 8.82 6.19
C ARG A 77 14.21 8.52 5.29
N GLU A 78 14.13 7.47 4.48
CA GLU A 78 15.18 7.15 3.48
C GLU A 78 15.27 8.22 2.39
N PHE A 79 14.22 9.03 2.20
CA PHE A 79 14.18 10.15 1.28
C PHE A 79 14.50 11.50 1.96
N GLY A 80 14.98 11.49 3.21
CA GLY A 80 15.23 12.70 3.98
C GLY A 80 13.96 13.41 4.45
N LEU A 81 12.82 12.72 4.43
CA LEU A 81 11.54 13.24 4.87
C LEU A 81 11.16 12.65 6.22
N ALA A 82 10.54 13.46 7.06
CA ALA A 82 9.85 13.02 8.26
C ALA A 82 8.40 13.49 8.24
N THR A 83 7.58 12.96 9.14
CA THR A 83 6.19 13.36 9.30
C THR A 83 6.00 14.12 10.61
N CYS A 84 5.18 15.16 10.58
CA CYS A 84 4.71 15.84 11.77
C CYS A 84 3.81 14.89 12.56
N GLU A 85 4.17 14.65 13.81
CA GLU A 85 3.48 13.78 14.75
C GLU A 85 2.06 14.25 15.12
N ILE A 86 1.70 15.50 14.82
CA ILE A 86 0.39 16.09 15.12
C ILE A 86 -0.61 15.85 13.98
N CYS A 87 -0.19 16.12 12.74
CA CYS A 87 -1.11 16.17 11.60
C CYS A 87 -0.68 15.33 10.38
N GLY A 88 0.47 14.67 10.44
CA GLY A 88 0.97 13.85 9.34
C GLY A 88 1.60 14.61 8.16
N TYR A 89 1.77 15.94 8.26
CA TYR A 89 2.48 16.72 7.24
C TYR A 89 3.90 16.18 7.03
N ALA A 90 4.27 15.87 5.79
CA ALA A 90 5.56 15.29 5.45
C ALA A 90 6.46 16.34 4.77
N ALA A 91 7.65 16.54 5.33
CA ALA A 91 8.65 17.47 4.81
C ALA A 91 10.05 17.12 5.33
N SER A 92 11.07 17.88 4.92
CA SER A 92 12.40 17.78 5.54
C SER A 92 12.34 18.17 7.03
N ASP A 93 13.32 17.73 7.82
CA ASP A 93 13.37 18.06 9.26
C ASP A 93 13.38 19.58 9.54
N GLU A 94 14.03 20.37 8.66
CA GLU A 94 14.08 21.83 8.76
C GLU A 94 12.68 22.46 8.56
N GLU A 95 11.98 22.05 7.51
CA GLU A 95 10.62 22.53 7.22
C GLU A 95 9.63 22.07 8.29
N LEU A 96 9.80 20.84 8.82
CA LEU A 96 8.99 20.35 9.93
C LEU A 96 9.16 21.17 11.20
N PHE A 97 10.37 21.66 11.48
CA PHE A 97 10.60 22.52 12.63
C PHE A 97 9.79 23.83 12.50
N ALA A 98 9.78 24.44 11.32
CA ALA A 98 8.94 25.61 11.06
C ALA A 98 7.43 25.29 11.14
N HIS A 99 7.02 24.15 10.58
CA HIS A 99 5.64 23.66 10.63
C HIS A 99 5.16 23.41 12.06
N ARG A 100 5.97 22.77 12.92
CA ARG A 100 5.64 22.53 14.34
C ARG A 100 5.37 23.83 15.11
N ARG A 101 6.11 24.90 14.80
CA ARG A 101 5.83 26.23 15.38
C ARG A 101 4.48 26.78 14.95
N ALA A 102 4.02 26.49 13.74
CA ALA A 102 2.69 26.90 13.27
C ALA A 102 1.55 26.20 14.04
N HIS A 103 1.80 25.01 14.61
CA HIS A 103 0.89 24.37 15.58
C HIS A 103 0.93 24.99 16.98
N GLY A 104 1.78 26.00 17.22
CA GLY A 104 1.94 26.63 18.52
C GLY A 104 2.95 25.95 19.44
N ILE A 105 3.71 24.95 18.96
CA ILE A 105 4.85 24.42 19.72
C ILE A 105 6.03 25.38 19.58
N GLN A 106 6.28 26.19 20.60
CA GLN A 106 7.57 26.82 20.81
C GLN A 106 8.44 25.82 21.59
N LEU A 107 9.31 25.09 20.89
CA LEU A 107 10.39 24.36 21.58
C LEU A 107 11.35 25.42 22.12
N PHE A 108 11.37 25.58 23.44
CA PHE A 108 12.34 26.39 24.18
C PHE A 108 13.70 25.69 24.22
#